data_AF-A0AAW1ZVL5-F1
#
_entry.id   AF-A0AAW1ZVL5-F1
#
_cell.length_a   1.000
_cell.length_b   1.000
_cell.length_c   1.000
_cell.angle_alpha   90.00
_cell.angle_beta   90.00
_cell.angle_gamma   90.00
#
_symmetry.space_group_name_H-M   'P 1'
#
loop_
_entity.id
_entity.type
_entity.pdbx_description
1 polymer ?
#
loop_
_entity_poly.entity_id
_entity_poly.type
_entity_poly.pdbx_seq_one_letter_code
_entity_poly.pdbx_strand_id
1 'polypeptide(L)'
;MGVAARYVPYPRDTELPSHPDPVVGPFVPAGRTLLEQVSRHAVVYTDASAMGWGATYNGHAVSGLWTRPQLHWHINCLKLLAVRLALGRFNELLTDKHVLVPSDSTATVAYINHQGGLRSRRMSQLTCYLLLWSQKHLRSLHAIHVPGVLNRAADELSQQPPLPGEWRLHPQVVQLIWQRFRAAQIDLFASPDTAHCQLFYSLTEGMLGTDALAHSWPWGLRKYAFPPVSLLAQLLCKIREDEEQVLLVAPYWPTRTWFSDLMLLATAPPWPIPLRTDLLTQGHPLAPASRPVETPCVVPGWDAEVLNDFPQLVVDAITSTRAPSTTNLYVLRWNLFVEWCSSHREDPRSCSIRSVLSFLQEGLE
;
A
#
# COMPACT_ATOMS: atom_id res chain seq x y z
N MET A 1 12.02 -30.78 18.13
CA MET A 1 11.40 -31.43 19.32
C MET A 1 9.90 -31.60 19.05
N GLY A 2 9.13 -32.24 19.94
CA GLY A 2 7.68 -32.45 19.78
C GLY A 2 6.84 -31.15 19.79
N VAL A 3 5.50 -31.19 19.74
CA VAL A 3 4.55 -32.27 20.09
C VAL A 3 3.39 -32.34 19.07
N ALA A 4 2.58 -33.42 19.08
CA ALA A 4 1.49 -33.67 18.13
C ALA A 4 0.09 -33.72 18.78
N ALA A 5 -0.97 -33.59 17.98
CA ALA A 5 -2.36 -33.93 18.30
C ALA A 5 -3.14 -34.34 17.03
N ARG A 6 -4.29 -35.05 17.17
CA ARG A 6 -5.08 -35.65 16.07
C ARG A 6 -6.60 -35.53 16.30
N TYR A 7 -7.36 -35.25 15.24
CA TYR A 7 -8.80 -35.59 15.00
C TYR A 7 -9.82 -35.05 16.05
N VAL A 8 -11.16 -35.00 15.89
CA VAL A 8 -12.21 -35.82 15.21
C VAL A 8 -13.35 -34.88 14.69
N PRO A 9 -14.20 -35.23 13.69
CA PRO A 9 -15.24 -34.33 13.13
C PRO A 9 -16.74 -34.71 13.36
N TYR A 10 -17.62 -33.70 13.26
CA TYR A 10 -19.10 -33.73 12.97
C TYR A 10 -20.06 -34.46 13.96
N PRO A 11 -21.35 -34.04 14.10
CA PRO A 11 -22.45 -34.39 13.17
C PRO A 11 -23.43 -33.22 12.86
N ARG A 12 -24.65 -33.52 12.37
CA ARG A 12 -25.57 -32.62 11.62
C ARG A 12 -27.04 -32.80 12.03
N ASP A 13 -27.90 -31.82 11.67
CA ASP A 13 -29.39 -31.82 11.69
C ASP A 13 -30.04 -31.85 13.10
N THR A 14 -31.27 -31.39 13.39
CA THR A 14 -32.40 -30.76 12.63
C THR A 14 -32.72 -29.33 13.22
N GLU A 15 -33.89 -28.65 13.29
CA GLU A 15 -35.32 -28.84 12.89
C GLU A 15 -36.11 -27.49 12.82
N LEU A 16 -37.42 -27.54 12.49
CA LEU A 16 -38.47 -26.47 12.47
C LEU A 16 -39.85 -27.17 12.67
N PRO A 17 -41.03 -26.54 12.99
CA PRO A 17 -41.46 -25.16 12.65
C PRO A 17 -42.38 -24.43 13.68
N SER A 18 -42.87 -23.22 13.35
CA SER A 18 -44.33 -22.86 13.34
C SER A 18 -44.58 -21.36 13.05
N HIS A 19 -45.76 -21.03 12.49
CA HIS A 19 -46.27 -19.69 12.12
C HIS A 19 -47.58 -19.42 12.92
N PRO A 20 -48.04 -18.16 13.16
CA PRO A 20 -48.72 -17.40 12.09
C PRO A 20 -48.66 -15.84 12.12
N ASP A 21 -48.95 -15.28 10.94
CA ASP A 21 -49.40 -13.89 10.63
C ASP A 21 -50.86 -13.63 11.14
N PRO A 22 -51.55 -12.44 11.00
CA PRO A 22 -51.43 -11.45 9.91
C PRO A 22 -51.78 -9.95 10.20
N VAL A 23 -51.94 -9.17 9.10
CA VAL A 23 -52.87 -8.02 8.86
C VAL A 23 -52.23 -6.63 8.54
N VAL A 24 -52.13 -6.34 7.23
CA VAL A 24 -52.48 -5.09 6.50
C VAL A 24 -51.72 -3.76 6.78
N GLY A 25 -51.32 -3.05 5.70
CA GLY A 25 -50.78 -1.66 5.69
C GLY A 25 -51.86 -0.57 5.49
N PRO A 26 -51.64 0.55 4.76
CA PRO A 26 -50.51 0.89 3.86
C PRO A 26 -49.97 2.35 4.08
N PHE A 27 -49.49 2.99 3.00
CA PHE A 27 -49.08 4.40 2.82
C PHE A 27 -47.62 4.85 3.10
N VAL A 28 -47.17 5.71 2.19
CA VAL A 28 -45.87 6.38 1.96
C VAL A 28 -46.26 7.68 1.20
N PRO A 29 -45.70 8.89 1.38
CA PRO A 29 -44.25 9.17 1.41
C PRO A 29 -43.75 10.32 2.32
N ALA A 30 -42.45 10.62 2.16
CA ALA A 30 -41.81 11.93 2.38
C ALA A 30 -41.70 12.47 3.83
N GLY A 31 -40.56 12.20 4.46
CA GLY A 31 -40.06 12.93 5.62
C GLY A 31 -38.58 12.58 5.80
N ARG A 32 -37.70 13.59 5.94
CA ARG A 32 -36.25 13.39 6.07
C ARG A 32 -35.93 12.42 7.20
N THR A 33 -35.53 11.18 6.89
CA THR A 33 -35.07 10.24 7.91
C THR A 33 -33.86 10.85 8.60
N LEU A 34 -33.94 11.02 9.92
CA LEU A 34 -32.78 11.35 10.73
C LEU A 34 -31.67 10.32 10.48
N LEU A 35 -30.43 10.77 10.51
CA LEU A 35 -29.29 9.86 10.61
C LEU A 35 -29.44 9.10 11.93
N GLU A 36 -29.93 7.86 11.86
CA GLU A 36 -29.79 6.91 12.97
C GLU A 36 -28.32 6.89 13.37
N GLN A 37 -28.02 7.02 14.67
CA GLN A 37 -26.65 6.93 15.16
C GLN A 37 -26.20 5.47 15.13
N VAL A 38 -25.91 4.98 13.91
CA VAL A 38 -25.42 3.63 13.60
C VAL A 38 -24.15 3.39 14.39
N SER A 39 -24.34 2.78 15.56
CA SER A 39 -23.31 2.71 16.61
C SER A 39 -22.18 1.75 16.27
N ARG A 40 -22.32 0.94 15.21
CA ARG A 40 -21.31 0.03 14.66
C ARG A 40 -21.44 -0.07 13.13
N HIS A 41 -20.50 0.51 12.41
CA HIS A 41 -20.33 0.26 10.97
C HIS A 41 -19.39 -0.91 10.73
N ALA A 42 -19.69 -1.72 9.72
CA ALA A 42 -18.74 -2.68 9.16
C ALA A 42 -17.76 -1.94 8.23
N VAL A 43 -16.57 -1.63 8.75
CA VAL A 43 -15.55 -0.88 8.00
C VAL A 43 -14.77 -1.84 7.10
N VAL A 44 -14.86 -1.65 5.78
CA VAL A 44 -14.18 -2.45 4.75
C VAL A 44 -13.14 -1.59 4.05
N TYR A 45 -11.86 -1.89 4.25
CA TYR A 45 -10.76 -1.19 3.58
C TYR A 45 -10.50 -1.83 2.23
N THR A 46 -10.26 -1.01 1.20
CA THR A 46 -10.07 -1.49 -0.18
C THR A 46 -9.09 -0.61 -0.93
N ASP A 47 -8.24 -1.19 -1.76
CA ASP A 47 -7.41 -0.44 -2.70
C ASP A 47 -7.24 -1.16 -4.05
N ALA A 48 -6.77 -0.40 -5.05
CA ALA A 48 -6.44 -0.86 -6.39
C ALA A 48 -5.15 -0.23 -6.89
N SER A 49 -4.24 -1.09 -7.35
CA SER A 49 -3.07 -0.72 -8.13
C SER A 49 -3.37 -0.82 -9.64
N ALA A 50 -2.37 -0.55 -10.48
CA ALA A 50 -2.44 -0.83 -11.91
C ALA A 50 -2.49 -2.34 -12.24
N MET A 51 -2.15 -3.23 -11.31
CA MET A 51 -1.99 -4.67 -11.54
C MET A 51 -3.03 -5.54 -10.81
N GLY A 52 -3.57 -5.08 -9.69
CA GLY A 52 -4.53 -5.82 -8.88
C GLY A 52 -5.30 -4.95 -7.87
N TRP A 53 -6.04 -5.63 -6.99
CA TRP A 53 -6.82 -5.04 -5.92
C TRP A 53 -6.67 -5.84 -4.63
N GLY A 54 -6.79 -5.15 -3.50
CA GLY A 54 -6.70 -5.69 -2.16
C GLY A 54 -7.82 -5.17 -1.28
N ALA A 55 -8.24 -5.97 -0.31
CA ALA A 55 -9.24 -5.55 0.66
C ALA A 55 -9.12 -6.30 2.00
N THR A 56 -9.48 -5.62 3.09
CA THR A 56 -9.57 -6.22 4.42
C THR A 56 -10.88 -5.90 5.12
N TYR A 57 -11.39 -6.88 5.87
CA TYR A 57 -12.53 -6.74 6.76
C TYR A 57 -12.37 -7.65 7.98
N ASN A 58 -12.39 -7.08 9.19
CA ASN A 58 -12.43 -7.82 10.45
C ASN A 58 -11.36 -8.95 10.57
N GLY A 59 -10.12 -8.66 10.17
CA GLY A 59 -9.00 -9.63 10.18
C GLY A 59 -8.95 -10.57 8.96
N HIS A 60 -9.98 -10.62 8.13
CA HIS A 60 -9.94 -11.31 6.84
C HIS A 60 -9.32 -10.41 5.78
N ALA A 61 -8.48 -11.00 4.92
CA ALA A 61 -7.84 -10.35 3.78
C ALA A 61 -8.23 -11.08 2.48
N VAL A 62 -8.46 -10.31 1.41
CA VAL A 62 -8.65 -10.84 0.05
C VAL A 62 -7.91 -9.94 -0.95
N SER A 63 -7.44 -10.54 -2.04
CA SER A 63 -6.82 -9.82 -3.16
C SER A 63 -7.07 -10.52 -4.49
N GLY A 64 -6.70 -9.87 -5.59
CA GLY A 64 -6.69 -10.49 -6.91
C GLY A 64 -6.06 -9.61 -7.98
N LEU A 65 -5.56 -10.23 -9.05
CA LEU A 65 -5.01 -9.54 -10.22
C LEU A 65 -6.13 -9.08 -11.17
N TRP A 66 -5.85 -8.03 -11.94
CA TRP A 66 -6.73 -7.58 -13.00
C TRP A 66 -6.66 -8.48 -14.23
N THR A 67 -7.80 -8.70 -14.87
CA THR A 67 -7.86 -9.37 -16.19
C THR A 67 -7.33 -8.44 -17.29
N ARG A 68 -6.87 -8.98 -18.43
CA ARG A 68 -6.32 -8.18 -19.55
C ARG A 68 -7.20 -6.98 -19.97
N PRO A 69 -8.53 -7.07 -20.04
CA PRO A 69 -9.38 -5.90 -20.33
C PRO A 69 -9.38 -4.83 -19.23
N GLN A 70 -9.17 -5.21 -17.96
CA GLN A 70 -9.19 -4.32 -16.79
C GLN A 70 -7.85 -3.56 -16.61
N LEU A 71 -6.71 -4.15 -17.00
CA LEU A 71 -5.41 -3.45 -16.99
C LEU A 71 -5.43 -2.14 -17.80
N HIS A 72 -6.35 -2.01 -18.76
CA HIS A 72 -6.55 -0.82 -19.60
C HIS A 72 -7.61 0.15 -19.03
N TRP A 73 -7.96 0.06 -17.75
CA TRP A 73 -8.97 0.92 -17.11
C TRP A 73 -8.30 2.01 -16.27
N HIS A 74 -8.85 3.24 -16.34
CA HIS A 74 -8.42 4.35 -15.50
C HIS A 74 -8.54 4.00 -14.00
N ILE A 75 -7.57 4.42 -13.19
CA ILE A 75 -7.42 3.99 -11.78
C ILE A 75 -8.68 4.20 -10.92
N ASN A 76 -9.44 5.29 -11.11
CA ASN A 76 -10.71 5.51 -10.40
C ASN A 76 -11.80 4.47 -10.75
N CYS A 77 -11.77 3.88 -11.95
CA CYS A 77 -12.64 2.74 -12.28
C CYS A 77 -12.17 1.45 -11.58
N LEU A 78 -10.86 1.29 -11.37
CA LEU A 78 -10.27 0.14 -10.69
C LEU A 78 -10.50 0.20 -9.17
N LYS A 79 -10.33 1.37 -8.53
CA LYS A 79 -10.66 1.56 -7.10
C LYS A 79 -12.15 1.31 -6.82
N LEU A 80 -13.06 1.85 -7.65
CA LEU A 80 -14.51 1.54 -7.55
C LEU A 80 -14.84 0.06 -7.82
N LEU A 81 -14.11 -0.60 -8.75
CA LEU A 81 -14.26 -2.03 -9.00
C LEU A 81 -13.74 -2.88 -7.83
N ALA A 82 -12.65 -2.48 -7.18
CA ALA A 82 -12.12 -3.13 -5.98
C ALA A 82 -13.14 -3.15 -4.85
N VAL A 83 -13.85 -2.03 -4.60
CA VAL A 83 -14.99 -2.00 -3.66
C VAL A 83 -16.03 -3.06 -4.00
N ARG A 84 -16.49 -3.12 -5.26
CA ARG A 84 -17.50 -4.10 -5.69
C ARG A 84 -17.03 -5.56 -5.56
N LEU A 85 -15.73 -5.83 -5.77
CA LEU A 85 -15.16 -7.17 -5.60
C LEU A 85 -14.97 -7.54 -4.13
N ALA A 86 -14.53 -6.60 -3.29
CA ALA A 86 -14.37 -6.77 -1.85
C ALA A 86 -15.70 -7.09 -1.17
N LEU A 87 -16.74 -6.29 -1.41
CA LEU A 87 -18.07 -6.56 -0.85
C LEU A 87 -18.65 -7.89 -1.35
N GLY A 88 -18.42 -8.23 -2.62
CA GLY A 88 -18.82 -9.52 -3.19
C GLY A 88 -18.08 -10.72 -2.57
N ARG A 89 -16.81 -10.58 -2.17
CA ARG A 89 -16.06 -11.62 -1.44
C ARG A 89 -16.46 -11.73 0.03
N PHE A 90 -16.74 -10.60 0.68
CA PHE A 90 -17.15 -10.57 2.08
C PHE A 90 -18.68 -10.67 2.27
N ASN A 91 -19.46 -11.01 1.23
CA ASN A 91 -20.92 -11.03 1.23
C ASN A 91 -21.53 -11.71 2.48
N GLU A 92 -21.13 -12.95 2.76
CA GLU A 92 -21.61 -13.74 3.90
C GLU A 92 -21.27 -13.09 5.25
N LEU A 93 -20.17 -12.33 5.31
CA LEU A 93 -19.72 -11.60 6.49
C LEU A 93 -20.32 -10.19 6.61
N LEU A 94 -20.92 -9.65 5.54
CA LEU A 94 -21.47 -8.28 5.47
C LEU A 94 -23.00 -8.23 5.36
N THR A 95 -23.65 -9.38 5.16
CA THR A 95 -25.12 -9.49 5.07
C THR A 95 -25.80 -8.78 6.24
N ASP A 96 -26.81 -7.96 5.94
CA ASP A 96 -27.59 -7.16 6.90
C ASP A 96 -26.80 -6.14 7.74
N LYS A 97 -25.58 -5.74 7.33
CA LYS A 97 -24.79 -4.71 8.02
C LYS A 97 -24.85 -3.35 7.34
N HIS A 98 -24.62 -2.30 8.13
CA HIS A 98 -24.30 -0.95 7.62
C HIS A 98 -22.80 -0.91 7.30
N VAL A 99 -22.46 -0.76 6.02
CA VAL A 99 -21.07 -0.84 5.55
C VAL A 99 -20.48 0.55 5.32
N LEU A 100 -19.26 0.75 5.80
CA LEU A 100 -18.46 1.95 5.58
C LEU A 100 -17.20 1.59 4.79
N VAL A 101 -16.93 2.33 3.72
CA VAL A 101 -15.76 2.13 2.83
C VAL A 101 -14.84 3.36 2.91
N PRO A 102 -13.75 3.31 3.69
CA PRO A 102 -12.67 4.29 3.59
C PRO A 102 -11.97 4.17 2.23
N SER A 103 -11.75 5.29 1.55
CA SER A 103 -10.97 5.34 0.30
C SER A 103 -10.22 6.67 0.17
N ASP A 104 -9.05 6.63 -0.47
CA ASP A 104 -8.27 7.81 -0.88
C ASP A 104 -8.78 8.44 -2.19
N SER A 105 -9.65 7.75 -2.93
CA SER A 105 -10.21 8.24 -4.19
C SER A 105 -11.48 9.03 -3.91
N THR A 106 -11.36 10.36 -3.90
CA THR A 106 -12.50 11.30 -3.86
C THR A 106 -13.56 10.96 -4.92
N ALA A 107 -13.14 10.49 -6.10
CA ALA A 107 -14.04 10.01 -7.15
C ALA A 107 -14.82 8.75 -6.73
N THR A 108 -14.18 7.77 -6.10
CA THR A 108 -14.86 6.56 -5.59
C THR A 108 -15.84 6.91 -4.48
N VAL A 109 -15.43 7.78 -3.54
CA VAL A 109 -16.28 8.27 -2.44
C VAL A 109 -17.52 9.00 -2.99
N ALA A 110 -17.32 9.95 -3.92
CA ALA A 110 -18.42 10.72 -4.51
C ALA A 110 -19.39 9.84 -5.31
N TYR A 111 -18.90 8.89 -6.11
CA TYR A 111 -19.77 7.99 -6.87
C TYR A 111 -20.60 7.06 -5.97
N ILE A 112 -20.05 6.57 -4.85
CA ILE A 112 -20.82 5.79 -3.88
C ILE A 112 -21.88 6.66 -3.19
N ASN A 113 -21.48 7.78 -2.60
CA ASN A 113 -22.36 8.61 -1.78
C ASN A 113 -23.45 9.35 -2.59
N HIS A 114 -23.13 9.81 -3.80
CA HIS A 114 -24.08 10.47 -4.70
C HIS A 114 -24.80 9.48 -5.64
N GLN A 115 -24.61 8.18 -5.41
CA GLN A 115 -25.21 7.06 -6.14
C GLN A 115 -24.94 7.04 -7.66
N GLY A 116 -23.92 7.77 -8.12
CA GLY A 116 -23.53 7.85 -9.52
C GLY A 116 -22.82 9.15 -9.87
N GLY A 117 -22.92 9.53 -11.13
CA GLY A 117 -22.33 10.75 -11.67
C GLY A 117 -22.37 10.78 -13.20
N LEU A 118 -22.25 11.97 -13.78
CA LEU A 118 -22.32 12.18 -15.24
C LEU A 118 -20.94 12.16 -15.93
N ARG A 119 -19.84 12.33 -15.18
CA ARG A 119 -18.48 12.54 -15.73
C ARG A 119 -17.82 11.28 -16.33
N SER A 120 -18.29 10.07 -16.01
CA SER A 120 -17.71 8.80 -16.52
C SER A 120 -18.73 7.66 -16.59
N ARG A 121 -19.19 7.35 -17.81
CA ARG A 121 -20.16 6.26 -18.08
C ARG A 121 -19.77 4.92 -17.44
N ARG A 122 -18.49 4.55 -17.45
CA ARG A 122 -18.00 3.29 -16.87
C ARG A 122 -18.11 3.30 -15.33
N MET A 123 -17.82 4.42 -14.67
CA MET A 123 -18.02 4.52 -13.22
C MET A 123 -19.50 4.53 -12.86
N SER A 124 -20.37 5.19 -13.63
CA SER A 124 -21.83 5.17 -13.42
C SER A 124 -22.40 3.76 -13.57
N GLN A 125 -21.93 2.99 -14.56
CA GLN A 125 -22.29 1.57 -14.72
C GLN A 125 -21.81 0.71 -13.55
N LEU A 126 -20.53 0.82 -13.15
CA LEU A 126 -19.99 0.10 -11.98
C LEU A 126 -20.75 0.44 -10.69
N THR A 127 -21.12 1.69 -10.51
CA THR A 127 -21.91 2.18 -9.37
C THR A 127 -23.32 1.61 -9.38
N CYS A 128 -23.99 1.58 -10.52
CA CYS A 128 -25.31 0.95 -10.65
C CYS A 128 -25.28 -0.54 -10.25
N TYR A 129 -24.30 -1.31 -10.75
CA TYR A 129 -24.12 -2.71 -10.35
C TYR A 129 -23.76 -2.87 -8.86
N LEU A 130 -22.95 -1.97 -8.29
CA LEU A 130 -22.60 -1.95 -6.88
C LEU A 130 -23.82 -1.68 -5.99
N LEU A 131 -24.64 -0.69 -6.35
CA LEU A 131 -25.81 -0.29 -5.59
C LEU A 131 -26.94 -1.32 -5.64
N LEU A 132 -27.29 -1.82 -6.83
CA LEU A 132 -28.31 -2.86 -7.01
C LEU A 132 -27.95 -4.14 -6.25
N TRP A 133 -26.66 -4.47 -6.18
CA TRP A 133 -26.17 -5.55 -5.33
C TRP A 133 -26.28 -5.17 -3.84
N SER A 134 -25.83 -3.99 -3.43
CA SER A 134 -25.85 -3.56 -2.02
C SER A 134 -27.28 -3.52 -1.44
N GLN A 135 -28.28 -3.09 -2.21
CA GLN A 135 -29.69 -3.04 -1.78
C GLN A 135 -30.28 -4.42 -1.46
N LYS A 136 -29.71 -5.50 -2.00
CA LYS A 136 -30.15 -6.88 -1.73
C LYS A 136 -29.43 -7.50 -0.53
N HIS A 137 -28.26 -6.98 -0.15
CA HIS A 137 -27.35 -7.66 0.78
C HIS A 137 -26.98 -6.83 2.02
N LEU A 138 -27.03 -5.50 1.98
CA LEU A 138 -26.55 -4.59 3.03
C LEU A 138 -27.69 -3.69 3.54
N ARG A 139 -27.61 -3.25 4.81
CA ARG A 139 -28.55 -2.25 5.37
C ARG A 139 -28.26 -0.84 4.86
N SER A 140 -27.00 -0.51 4.68
CA SER A 140 -26.54 0.69 3.97
C SER A 140 -25.12 0.51 3.46
N LEU A 141 -24.73 1.35 2.50
CA LEU A 141 -23.37 1.46 2.00
C LEU A 141 -23.00 2.94 1.91
N HIS A 142 -21.97 3.36 2.64
CA HIS A 142 -21.42 4.71 2.60
C HIS A 142 -19.90 4.66 2.41
N ALA A 143 -19.33 5.72 1.84
CA ALA A 143 -17.89 5.88 1.70
C ALA A 143 -17.41 7.16 2.40
N ILE A 144 -16.17 7.16 2.89
CA ILE A 144 -15.51 8.34 3.45
C ILE A 144 -14.12 8.50 2.85
N HIS A 145 -13.69 9.75 2.65
CA HIS A 145 -12.35 10.05 2.18
C HIS A 145 -11.33 9.93 3.32
N VAL A 146 -10.27 9.15 3.13
CA VAL A 146 -9.17 9.00 4.10
C VAL A 146 -7.80 9.12 3.42
N PRO A 147 -6.77 9.66 4.08
CA PRO A 147 -5.40 9.62 3.55
C PRO A 147 -4.90 8.18 3.37
N GLY A 148 -4.26 7.87 2.23
CA GLY A 148 -3.79 6.51 1.90
C GLY A 148 -2.87 5.85 2.93
N VAL A 149 -2.20 6.64 3.78
CA VAL A 149 -1.40 6.15 4.93
C VAL A 149 -2.23 5.29 5.91
N LEU A 150 -3.54 5.52 5.96
CA LEU A 150 -4.52 4.74 6.76
C LEU A 150 -5.07 3.51 6.02
N ASN A 151 -4.79 3.35 4.71
CA ASN A 151 -5.27 2.25 3.88
C ASN A 151 -4.20 1.18 3.59
N ARG A 152 -3.00 1.31 4.17
CA ARG A 152 -1.79 0.49 3.85
C ARG A 152 -2.04 -1.01 3.71
N ALA A 153 -2.78 -1.63 4.63
CA ALA A 153 -3.07 -3.07 4.55
C ALA A 153 -3.88 -3.48 3.29
N ALA A 154 -4.67 -2.58 2.71
CA ALA A 154 -5.38 -2.82 1.46
C ALA A 154 -4.53 -2.44 0.23
N ASP A 155 -3.67 -1.42 0.33
CA ASP A 155 -2.67 -1.04 -0.67
C ASP A 155 -1.65 -2.18 -0.88
N GLU A 156 -1.03 -2.68 0.19
CA GLU A 156 -0.11 -3.83 0.22
C GLU A 156 -0.73 -5.09 -0.43
N LEU A 157 -2.03 -5.31 -0.24
CA LEU A 157 -2.79 -6.40 -0.88
C LEU A 157 -3.20 -6.11 -2.33
N SER A 158 -3.16 -4.85 -2.77
CA SER A 158 -3.48 -4.43 -4.14
C SER A 158 -2.29 -4.44 -5.08
N GLN A 159 -1.09 -4.29 -4.53
CA GLN A 159 0.18 -4.49 -5.22
C GLN A 159 0.38 -5.99 -5.50
N GLN A 160 1.30 -6.33 -6.42
CA GLN A 160 1.71 -7.73 -6.52
C GLN A 160 2.55 -8.10 -5.29
N PRO A 161 2.35 -9.30 -4.69
CA PRO A 161 3.34 -9.82 -3.77
C PRO A 161 4.67 -9.94 -4.54
N PRO A 162 5.81 -9.43 -4.01
CA PRO A 162 7.09 -9.50 -4.70
C PRO A 162 7.43 -10.96 -5.01
N LEU A 163 8.05 -11.21 -6.18
CA LEU A 163 8.26 -12.58 -6.65
C LEU A 163 9.05 -13.36 -5.59
N PRO A 164 8.69 -14.63 -5.29
CA PRO A 164 9.34 -15.39 -4.21
C PRO A 164 10.84 -15.58 -4.44
N GLY A 165 11.64 -14.69 -3.84
CA GLY A 165 13.09 -14.61 -4.05
C GLY A 165 13.64 -13.21 -4.35
N GLU A 166 12.80 -12.21 -4.67
CA GLU A 166 13.21 -10.80 -4.90
C GLU A 166 13.60 -10.08 -3.60
N TRP A 167 14.71 -10.52 -3.02
CA TRP A 167 15.36 -9.87 -1.90
C TRP A 167 16.41 -8.87 -2.40
N ARG A 168 16.35 -7.63 -1.93
CA ARG A 168 17.41 -6.64 -2.10
C ARG A 168 18.31 -6.63 -0.87
N LEU A 169 19.62 -6.54 -1.08
CA LEU A 169 20.61 -6.32 -0.03
C LEU A 169 20.68 -4.82 0.31
N HIS A 170 20.80 -4.46 1.59
CA HIS A 170 20.76 -3.05 2.00
C HIS A 170 21.86 -2.21 1.29
N PRO A 171 21.56 -1.03 0.69
CA PRO A 171 22.54 -0.27 -0.12
C PRO A 171 23.85 0.08 0.59
N GLN A 172 23.84 0.31 1.91
CA GLN A 172 25.07 0.56 2.68
C GLN A 172 25.94 -0.71 2.81
N VAL A 173 25.34 -1.90 2.85
CA VAL A 173 26.06 -3.18 2.88
C VAL A 173 26.68 -3.45 1.51
N VAL A 174 25.94 -3.17 0.43
CA VAL A 174 26.47 -3.12 -0.94
C VAL A 174 27.68 -2.17 -1.04
N GLN A 175 27.62 -0.97 -0.48
CA GLN A 175 28.77 -0.05 -0.48
C GLN A 175 30.01 -0.63 0.23
N LEU A 176 29.84 -1.36 1.34
CA LEU A 176 30.95 -2.06 2.02
C LEU A 176 31.54 -3.18 1.14
N ILE A 177 30.70 -3.95 0.46
CA ILE A 177 31.13 -4.98 -0.51
C ILE A 177 31.92 -4.33 -1.66
N TRP A 178 31.43 -3.20 -2.21
CA TRP A 178 32.09 -2.46 -3.31
C TRP A 178 33.45 -1.88 -2.86
N GLN A 179 33.58 -1.44 -1.60
CA GLN A 179 34.86 -1.03 -1.02
C GLN A 179 35.83 -2.22 -0.86
N ARG A 180 35.32 -3.39 -0.46
CA ARG A 180 36.10 -4.59 -0.15
C ARG A 180 36.61 -5.32 -1.40
N PHE A 181 35.80 -5.39 -2.46
CA PHE A 181 36.03 -6.23 -3.65
C PHE A 181 36.07 -5.44 -4.99
N ARG A 182 35.97 -4.10 -4.92
CA ARG A 182 35.75 -3.15 -6.03
C ARG A 182 34.31 -3.19 -6.56
N ALA A 183 33.87 -2.07 -7.12
CA ALA A 183 32.50 -1.90 -7.62
C ALA A 183 32.18 -2.81 -8.80
N ALA A 184 31.03 -3.49 -8.74
CA ALA A 184 30.46 -4.20 -9.88
C ALA A 184 29.84 -3.23 -10.90
N GLN A 185 29.74 -3.68 -12.14
CA GLN A 185 29.20 -2.92 -13.28
C GLN A 185 27.90 -3.52 -13.82
N ILE A 186 27.68 -4.82 -13.56
CA ILE A 186 26.47 -5.57 -13.93
C ILE A 186 25.86 -6.20 -12.69
N ASP A 187 24.55 -6.05 -12.51
CA ASP A 187 23.75 -6.79 -11.53
C ASP A 187 22.99 -7.93 -12.23
N LEU A 188 23.29 -9.19 -11.87
CA LEU A 188 22.75 -10.36 -12.57
C LEU A 188 21.34 -10.78 -12.11
N PHE A 189 20.87 -10.29 -10.96
CA PHE A 189 19.60 -10.74 -10.36
C PHE A 189 18.84 -9.57 -9.73
N ALA A 190 18.37 -8.63 -10.55
CA ALA A 190 17.71 -7.43 -10.07
C ALA A 190 16.52 -6.97 -10.93
N SER A 191 15.49 -6.46 -10.26
CA SER A 191 14.46 -5.62 -10.86
C SER A 191 14.90 -4.15 -10.94
N PRO A 192 14.26 -3.29 -11.75
CA PRO A 192 14.62 -1.87 -11.86
C PRO A 192 14.73 -1.12 -10.52
N ASP A 193 13.85 -1.45 -9.56
CA ASP A 193 13.83 -0.82 -8.23
C ASP A 193 14.88 -1.37 -7.27
N THR A 194 15.38 -2.60 -7.51
CA THR A 194 16.28 -3.33 -6.62
C THR A 194 17.75 -3.30 -7.08
N ALA A 195 18.03 -3.03 -8.35
CA ALA A 195 19.36 -3.01 -8.92
C ALA A 195 20.38 -2.15 -8.15
N HIS A 196 21.63 -2.62 -8.10
CA HIS A 196 22.78 -1.93 -7.53
C HIS A 196 23.81 -1.47 -8.58
N CYS A 197 23.61 -1.83 -9.85
CA CYS A 197 24.40 -1.40 -11.00
C CYS A 197 23.51 -0.74 -12.07
N GLN A 198 24.10 0.07 -12.95
CA GLN A 198 23.37 0.69 -14.07
C GLN A 198 22.96 -0.33 -15.13
N LEU A 199 23.83 -1.32 -15.40
CA LEU A 199 23.52 -2.45 -16.26
C LEU A 199 22.99 -3.60 -15.38
N PHE A 200 21.87 -4.20 -15.75
CA PHE A 200 21.29 -5.32 -15.01
C PHE A 200 20.43 -6.24 -15.88
N TYR A 201 20.24 -7.46 -15.40
CA TYR A 201 19.26 -8.43 -15.92
C TYR A 201 18.11 -8.60 -14.91
N SER A 202 16.89 -8.71 -15.44
CA SER A 202 15.65 -8.87 -14.66
C SER A 202 14.85 -10.09 -15.15
N LEU A 203 13.92 -10.61 -14.35
CA LEU A 203 12.91 -11.57 -14.85
C LEU A 203 11.76 -10.91 -15.62
N THR A 204 11.69 -9.57 -15.61
CA THR A 204 10.73 -8.77 -16.38
C THR A 204 11.46 -7.97 -17.45
N GLU A 205 11.80 -6.72 -17.16
CA GLU A 205 12.51 -5.80 -18.05
C GLU A 205 13.86 -5.44 -17.41
N GLY A 206 14.95 -5.87 -18.05
CA GLY A 206 16.33 -5.60 -17.61
C GLY A 206 17.12 -4.93 -18.73
N MET A 207 18.01 -3.99 -18.39
CA MET A 207 18.75 -3.20 -19.39
C MET A 207 19.64 -4.05 -20.31
N LEU A 208 20.14 -5.20 -19.83
CA LEU A 208 20.90 -6.16 -20.64
C LEU A 208 20.06 -7.32 -21.20
N GLY A 209 18.77 -7.38 -20.86
CA GLY A 209 17.85 -8.46 -21.26
C GLY A 209 17.09 -9.09 -20.08
N THR A 210 16.23 -10.05 -20.43
CA THR A 210 15.41 -10.83 -19.49
C THR A 210 16.11 -12.16 -19.18
N ASP A 211 16.21 -12.52 -17.90
CA ASP A 211 16.96 -13.66 -17.34
C ASP A 211 18.47 -13.69 -17.66
N ALA A 212 19.30 -13.53 -16.62
CA ALA A 212 20.75 -13.62 -16.73
C ALA A 212 21.26 -15.03 -17.04
N LEU A 213 20.56 -16.10 -16.65
CA LEU A 213 21.02 -17.46 -16.87
C LEU A 213 20.90 -17.87 -18.34
N ALA A 214 19.86 -17.37 -19.03
CA ALA A 214 19.63 -17.59 -20.46
C ALA A 214 20.60 -16.85 -21.39
N HIS A 215 21.39 -15.89 -20.90
CA HIS A 215 22.22 -15.01 -21.71
C HIS A 215 23.73 -15.25 -21.52
N SER A 216 24.52 -15.00 -22.56
CA SER A 216 25.97 -14.75 -22.42
C SER A 216 26.18 -13.38 -21.78
N TRP A 217 27.06 -13.30 -20.77
CA TRP A 217 27.32 -12.05 -20.08
C TRP A 217 28.39 -11.21 -20.79
N PRO A 218 28.33 -9.86 -20.71
CA PRO A 218 29.38 -9.00 -21.26
C PRO A 218 30.77 -9.29 -20.66
N TRP A 219 31.74 -9.53 -21.54
CA TRP A 219 33.14 -9.74 -21.18
C TRP A 219 33.80 -8.46 -20.64
N GLY A 220 34.83 -8.62 -19.80
CA GLY A 220 35.60 -7.52 -19.21
C GLY A 220 34.88 -6.70 -18.12
N LEU A 221 33.56 -6.84 -17.97
CA LEU A 221 32.77 -6.15 -16.93
C LEU A 221 32.62 -7.01 -15.67
N ARG A 222 32.73 -6.37 -14.49
CA ARG A 222 32.54 -7.01 -13.18
C ARG A 222 31.06 -7.27 -12.91
N LYS A 223 30.75 -8.48 -12.47
CA LYS A 223 29.39 -8.99 -12.28
C LYS A 223 29.12 -9.18 -10.79
N TYR A 224 27.97 -8.73 -10.32
CA TYR A 224 27.43 -8.97 -8.98
C TYR A 224 26.21 -9.87 -9.07
N ALA A 225 26.01 -10.73 -8.08
CA ALA A 225 24.84 -11.59 -8.00
C ALA A 225 24.38 -11.75 -6.56
N PHE A 226 23.08 -11.53 -6.34
CA PHE A 226 22.38 -11.93 -5.12
C PHE A 226 21.10 -12.71 -5.51
N PRO A 227 21.25 -13.95 -5.98
CA PRO A 227 20.16 -14.70 -6.60
C PRO A 227 19.16 -15.24 -5.57
N PRO A 228 17.90 -15.51 -5.99
CA PRO A 228 17.02 -16.44 -5.29
C PRO A 228 17.75 -17.77 -4.99
N VAL A 229 17.63 -18.28 -3.77
CA VAL A 229 18.40 -19.44 -3.28
C VAL A 229 18.14 -20.72 -4.10
N SER A 230 17.00 -20.82 -4.78
CA SER A 230 16.66 -21.88 -5.74
C SER A 230 17.56 -21.88 -6.99
N LEU A 231 18.07 -20.73 -7.42
CA LEU A 231 18.86 -20.55 -8.64
C LEU A 231 20.38 -20.68 -8.40
N LEU A 232 20.84 -20.71 -7.15
CA LEU A 232 22.27 -20.80 -6.81
C LEU A 232 22.97 -21.98 -7.50
N ALA A 233 22.34 -23.15 -7.56
CA ALA A 233 22.92 -24.33 -8.21
C ALA A 233 23.13 -24.12 -9.72
N GLN A 234 22.15 -23.52 -10.41
CA GLN A 234 22.22 -23.22 -11.85
C GLN A 234 23.25 -22.13 -12.14
N LEU A 235 23.31 -21.10 -11.29
CA LEU A 235 24.31 -20.03 -11.39
C LEU A 235 25.74 -20.58 -11.21
N LEU A 236 25.97 -21.51 -10.28
CA LEU A 236 27.28 -22.11 -10.05
C LEU A 236 27.71 -23.04 -11.21
N CYS A 237 26.77 -23.74 -11.86
CA CYS A 237 27.06 -24.44 -13.11
C CYS A 237 27.49 -23.44 -14.21
N LYS A 238 26.70 -22.39 -14.45
CA LYS A 238 27.02 -21.37 -15.47
C LYS A 238 28.35 -20.67 -15.21
N ILE A 239 28.67 -20.32 -13.96
CA ILE A 239 29.97 -19.76 -13.56
C ILE A 239 31.13 -20.71 -13.89
N ARG A 240 30.93 -22.02 -13.71
CA ARG A 240 31.93 -23.06 -14.03
C ARG A 240 32.06 -23.32 -15.53
N GLU A 241 30.96 -23.24 -16.28
CA GLU A 241 30.89 -23.52 -17.72
C GLU A 241 31.38 -22.34 -18.58
N ASP A 242 31.06 -21.10 -18.19
CA ASP A 242 31.50 -19.87 -18.88
C ASP A 242 32.88 -19.35 -18.37
N GLU A 243 33.52 -20.04 -17.42
CA GLU A 243 34.76 -19.63 -16.70
C GLU A 243 34.71 -18.18 -16.11
N GLU A 244 33.54 -17.73 -15.70
CA GLU A 244 33.27 -16.33 -15.36
C GLU A 244 33.54 -15.94 -13.90
N GLN A 245 33.86 -14.66 -13.65
CA GLN A 245 34.12 -14.14 -12.31
C GLN A 245 32.97 -13.26 -11.80
N VAL A 246 32.26 -13.77 -10.78
CA VAL A 246 31.07 -13.15 -10.19
C VAL A 246 31.27 -12.87 -8.70
N LEU A 247 30.97 -11.66 -8.27
CA LEU A 247 30.85 -11.25 -6.88
C LEU A 247 29.50 -11.72 -6.32
N LEU A 248 29.47 -12.98 -5.86
CA LEU A 248 28.27 -13.67 -5.39
C LEU A 248 28.03 -13.47 -3.90
N VAL A 249 26.84 -13.01 -3.54
CA VAL A 249 26.29 -13.03 -2.17
C VAL A 249 25.37 -14.24 -2.05
N ALA A 250 25.64 -15.11 -1.06
CA ALA A 250 24.87 -16.33 -0.81
C ALA A 250 24.78 -16.62 0.71
N PRO A 251 23.74 -17.31 1.19
CA PRO A 251 23.63 -17.68 2.61
C PRO A 251 24.63 -18.79 2.97
N TYR A 252 25.25 -18.68 4.14
CA TYR A 252 26.23 -19.67 4.63
C TYR A 252 25.50 -20.92 5.17
N TRP A 253 25.13 -21.86 4.30
CA TRP A 253 24.39 -23.08 4.65
C TRP A 253 25.14 -24.37 4.26
N PRO A 254 26.09 -24.86 5.09
CA PRO A 254 26.91 -26.05 4.79
C PRO A 254 26.17 -27.35 4.51
N THR A 255 24.88 -27.45 4.87
CA THR A 255 24.04 -28.63 4.64
C THR A 255 23.32 -28.63 3.28
N ARG A 256 23.60 -27.67 2.40
CA ARG A 256 23.03 -27.61 1.04
C ARG A 256 23.99 -28.21 0.02
N THR A 257 23.45 -28.93 -0.96
CA THR A 257 24.22 -29.57 -2.04
C THR A 257 25.13 -28.60 -2.79
N TRP A 258 24.62 -27.43 -3.16
CA TRP A 258 25.36 -26.38 -3.86
C TRP A 258 26.48 -25.72 -3.02
N PHE A 259 26.53 -25.93 -1.71
CA PHE A 259 27.53 -25.29 -0.85
C PHE A 259 28.94 -25.83 -1.12
N SER A 260 29.06 -27.12 -1.44
CA SER A 260 30.34 -27.73 -1.83
C SER A 260 30.89 -27.12 -3.13
N ASP A 261 30.03 -26.95 -4.14
CA ASP A 261 30.40 -26.30 -5.41
C ASP A 261 30.76 -24.83 -5.21
N LEU A 262 30.01 -24.10 -4.36
CA LEU A 262 30.31 -22.71 -4.00
C LEU A 262 31.70 -22.58 -3.37
N MET A 263 32.05 -23.46 -2.42
CA MET A 263 33.36 -23.44 -1.77
C MET A 263 34.50 -23.90 -2.69
N LEU A 264 34.22 -24.76 -3.68
CA LEU A 264 35.20 -25.17 -4.69
C LEU A 264 35.52 -24.04 -5.70
N LEU A 265 34.51 -23.22 -6.04
CA LEU A 265 34.63 -22.08 -6.95
C LEU A 265 35.09 -20.78 -6.24
N ALA A 266 35.21 -20.79 -4.91
CA ALA A 266 35.58 -19.61 -4.13
C ALA A 266 37.08 -19.27 -4.27
N THR A 267 37.38 -18.20 -5.00
CA THR A 267 38.75 -17.67 -5.20
C THR A 267 39.36 -17.01 -3.95
N ALA A 268 38.57 -16.81 -2.89
CA ALA A 268 38.96 -16.23 -1.63
C ALA A 268 38.05 -16.78 -0.49
N PRO A 269 38.49 -16.76 0.78
CA PRO A 269 37.63 -17.14 1.90
C PRO A 269 36.39 -16.23 1.96
N PRO A 270 35.18 -16.78 2.20
CA PRO A 270 33.94 -16.02 2.18
C PRO A 270 33.93 -14.94 3.27
N TRP A 271 33.63 -13.70 2.90
CA TRP A 271 33.59 -12.57 3.83
C TRP A 271 32.21 -12.49 4.51
N PRO A 272 32.13 -12.55 5.85
CA PRO A 272 30.86 -12.44 6.56
C PRO A 272 30.34 -11.00 6.49
N ILE A 273 29.11 -10.86 5.99
CA ILE A 273 28.40 -9.59 5.93
C ILE A 273 27.97 -9.16 7.35
N PRO A 274 28.18 -7.89 7.76
CA PRO A 274 27.70 -7.39 9.05
C PRO A 274 26.19 -7.54 9.22
N LEU A 275 25.76 -8.16 10.31
CA LEU A 275 24.34 -8.32 10.64
C LEU A 275 23.69 -6.98 10.97
N ARG A 276 22.51 -6.74 10.39
CA ARG A 276 21.67 -5.56 10.63
C ARG A 276 20.20 -5.96 10.61
N THR A 277 19.34 -5.18 11.26
CA THR A 277 17.87 -5.37 11.26
C THR A 277 17.21 -5.06 9.91
N ASP A 278 17.87 -4.24 9.08
CA ASP A 278 17.44 -3.79 7.76
C ASP A 278 18.24 -4.45 6.61
N LEU A 279 18.98 -5.52 6.91
CA LEU A 279 19.95 -6.15 5.99
C LEU A 279 19.33 -6.57 4.64
N LEU A 280 18.10 -7.07 4.67
CA LEU A 280 17.35 -7.55 3.51
C LEU A 280 15.97 -6.89 3.46
N THR A 281 15.57 -6.43 2.27
CA THR A 281 14.22 -5.91 2.00
C THR A 281 13.61 -6.66 0.82
N GLN A 282 12.38 -7.15 0.93
CA GLN A 282 11.66 -7.80 -0.16
C GLN A 282 10.62 -6.84 -0.77
N GLY A 283 10.61 -6.70 -2.09
CA GLY A 283 9.68 -5.80 -2.79
C GLY A 283 10.02 -4.30 -2.72
N HIS A 284 9.07 -3.47 -3.14
CA HIS A 284 9.30 -2.05 -3.45
C HIS A 284 9.47 -1.20 -2.17
N PRO A 285 10.58 -0.45 -2.03
CA PRO A 285 10.72 0.55 -0.96
C PRO A 285 9.90 1.81 -1.30
N LEU A 286 8.58 1.77 -1.06
CA LEU A 286 7.72 2.97 -0.96
C LEU A 286 7.58 3.49 0.48
N ALA A 287 8.46 3.05 1.38
CA ALA A 287 8.89 3.92 2.46
C ALA A 287 9.79 5.01 1.84
N PRO A 288 9.37 6.29 1.79
CA PRO A 288 10.23 7.35 1.27
C PRO A 288 11.49 7.43 2.12
N ALA A 289 12.66 7.54 1.46
CA ALA A 289 13.93 7.68 2.15
C ALA A 289 13.85 8.80 3.19
N SER A 290 14.38 8.54 4.39
CA SER A 290 14.47 9.53 5.46
C SER A 290 15.25 10.75 4.96
N ARG A 291 14.53 11.82 4.60
CA ARG A 291 15.14 13.08 4.19
C ARG A 291 16.05 13.59 5.33
N PRO A 292 17.16 14.27 5.03
CA PRO A 292 17.93 14.95 6.07
C PRO A 292 17.02 15.90 6.84
N VAL A 293 17.30 16.08 8.13
CA VAL A 293 16.52 16.97 9.00
C VAL A 293 16.76 18.42 8.59
N GLU A 294 15.92 18.93 7.70
CA GLU A 294 15.76 20.36 7.50
C GLU A 294 15.19 20.96 8.78
N THR A 295 15.83 22.02 9.29
CA THR A 295 15.43 22.68 10.54
C THR A 295 13.99 23.22 10.44
N PRO A 296 13.15 23.03 11.47
CA PRO A 296 11.76 23.46 11.43
C PRO A 296 11.66 24.99 11.30
N CYS A 297 11.24 25.46 10.12
CA CYS A 297 10.94 26.86 9.90
C CYS A 297 9.52 27.16 10.42
N VAL A 298 9.43 27.95 11.49
CA VAL A 298 8.15 28.30 12.13
C VAL A 298 7.39 29.28 11.24
N VAL A 299 6.12 28.99 10.94
CA VAL A 299 5.23 29.93 10.26
C VAL A 299 4.51 30.81 11.30
N PRO A 300 4.70 32.14 11.28
CA PRO A 300 4.10 33.04 12.27
C PRO A 300 2.62 33.30 11.96
N GLY A 301 1.75 33.24 12.97
CA GLY A 301 0.36 33.64 12.78
C GLY A 301 -0.58 33.40 13.97
N TRP A 302 -0.55 32.18 14.53
CA TRP A 302 -1.50 31.69 15.56
C TRP A 302 -0.83 31.05 16.78
N ASP A 303 0.08 30.09 16.59
CA ASP A 303 0.74 29.40 17.72
C ASP A 303 1.61 30.36 18.58
N ALA A 304 2.04 31.51 18.03
CA ALA A 304 2.97 32.43 18.70
C ALA A 304 2.40 33.13 19.95
N GLU A 305 1.17 33.67 19.89
CA GLU A 305 0.60 34.43 21.02
C GLU A 305 0.21 33.53 22.20
N VAL A 306 0.00 32.23 21.97
CA VAL A 306 -0.34 31.25 23.01
C VAL A 306 0.91 30.54 23.58
N LEU A 307 2.00 30.47 22.82
CA LEU A 307 3.24 29.77 23.23
C LEU A 307 4.36 30.68 23.75
N ASN A 308 4.25 32.01 23.60
CA ASN A 308 5.22 32.98 24.13
C ASN A 308 5.44 32.89 25.65
N ASP A 309 4.43 32.46 26.43
CA ASP A 309 4.54 32.30 27.89
C ASP A 309 5.21 30.97 28.33
N PHE A 310 5.55 30.09 27.37
CA PHE A 310 6.14 28.77 27.66
C PHE A 310 7.64 28.74 27.36
N PRO A 311 8.47 28.06 28.18
CA PRO A 311 9.89 27.86 27.87
C PRO A 311 10.06 27.14 26.53
N GLN A 312 11.04 27.54 25.72
CA GLN A 312 11.29 27.00 24.37
C GLN A 312 11.27 25.46 24.31
N LEU A 313 11.86 24.79 25.29
CA LEU A 313 11.90 23.32 25.39
C LEU A 313 10.50 22.67 25.47
N VAL A 314 9.50 23.38 26.02
CA VAL A 314 8.09 22.96 26.06
C VAL A 314 7.40 23.21 24.71
N VAL A 315 7.70 24.33 24.05
CA VAL A 315 7.24 24.65 22.69
C VAL A 315 7.74 23.61 21.69
N ASP A 316 9.03 23.26 21.77
CA ASP A 316 9.67 22.24 20.95
C ASP A 316 9.05 20.85 21.24
N ALA A 317 8.79 20.50 22.51
CA ALA A 317 8.13 19.24 22.87
C ALA A 317 6.70 19.15 22.31
N ILE A 318 5.88 20.20 22.46
CA ILE A 318 4.51 20.26 21.93
C ILE A 318 4.52 20.12 20.41
N THR A 319 5.37 20.89 19.72
CA THR A 319 5.44 20.90 18.25
C THR A 319 6.08 19.64 17.67
N SER A 320 7.00 18.96 18.38
CA SER A 320 7.65 17.72 17.92
C SER A 320 6.68 16.58 17.58
N THR A 321 5.46 16.62 18.13
CA THR A 321 4.40 15.64 17.86
C THR A 321 3.68 15.85 16.52
N ARG A 322 3.81 17.04 15.89
CA ARG A 322 3.20 17.35 14.60
C ARG A 322 4.16 16.96 13.47
N ALA A 323 3.76 16.01 12.62
CA ALA A 323 4.60 15.59 11.48
C ALA A 323 4.83 16.77 10.50
N PRO A 324 6.03 16.94 9.90
CA PRO A 324 6.31 18.08 9.00
C PRO A 324 5.35 18.19 7.80
N SER A 325 4.88 17.05 7.29
CA SER A 325 3.85 16.98 6.24
C SER A 325 2.49 17.52 6.70
N THR A 326 2.13 17.32 7.97
CA THR A 326 0.96 17.93 8.60
C THR A 326 1.14 19.44 8.70
N THR A 327 2.27 19.91 9.24
CA THR A 327 2.57 21.35 9.38
C THR A 327 2.47 22.08 8.05
N ASN A 328 3.10 21.57 6.99
CA ASN A 328 3.03 22.19 5.65
C ASN A 328 1.61 22.23 5.07
N LEU A 329 0.78 21.20 5.32
CA LEU A 329 -0.60 21.15 4.83
C LEU A 329 -1.54 22.09 5.61
N TYR A 330 -1.30 22.28 6.91
CA TYR A 330 -1.98 23.32 7.71
C TYR A 330 -1.57 24.72 7.25
N VAL A 331 -0.28 24.98 7.02
CA VAL A 331 0.24 26.26 6.51
C VAL A 331 -0.38 26.62 5.16
N LEU A 332 -0.42 25.69 4.21
CA LEU A 332 -0.99 25.94 2.88
C LEU A 332 -2.48 26.32 2.97
N ARG A 333 -3.26 25.59 3.79
CA ARG A 333 -4.68 25.88 4.02
C ARG A 333 -4.91 27.17 4.80
N TRP A 334 -4.02 27.50 5.74
CA TRP A 334 -4.06 28.75 6.49
C TRP A 334 -3.87 29.96 5.58
N ASN A 335 -2.91 29.91 4.67
CA ASN A 335 -2.69 30.98 3.70
C ASN A 335 -3.90 31.18 2.78
N LEU A 336 -4.49 30.10 2.25
CA LEU A 336 -5.71 30.16 1.43
C LEU A 336 -6.90 30.76 2.20
N PHE A 337 -7.00 30.47 3.50
CA PHE A 337 -8.03 31.07 4.36
C PHE A 337 -7.80 32.58 4.58
N VAL A 338 -6.55 32.99 4.84
CA VAL A 338 -6.18 34.41 4.98
C VAL A 338 -6.48 35.19 3.69
N GLU A 339 -6.22 34.61 2.52
CA GLU A 339 -6.57 35.20 1.22
C GLU A 339 -8.10 35.29 1.01
N TRP A 340 -8.86 34.25 1.33
CA TRP A 340 -10.33 34.25 1.24
C TRP A 340 -10.97 35.25 2.23
N CYS A 341 -10.49 35.34 3.47
CA CYS A 341 -10.93 36.36 4.43
C CYS A 341 -10.62 37.78 3.93
N SER A 342 -9.44 37.98 3.32
CA SER A 342 -9.05 39.28 2.75
C SER A 342 -9.96 39.72 1.60
N SER A 343 -10.43 38.80 0.74
CA SER A 343 -11.38 39.14 -0.32
C SER A 343 -12.80 39.38 0.20
N HIS A 344 -13.21 38.71 1.28
CA HIS A 344 -14.53 38.88 1.92
C HIS A 344 -14.57 39.98 2.99
N ARG A 345 -13.44 40.66 3.26
CA ARG A 345 -13.28 41.70 4.30
C ARG A 345 -13.52 41.22 5.73
N GLU A 346 -13.18 39.97 6.03
CA GLU A 346 -13.14 39.44 7.39
C GLU A 346 -11.70 39.38 7.93
N ASP A 347 -11.54 39.49 9.24
CA ASP A 347 -10.25 39.20 9.90
C ASP A 347 -10.14 37.67 10.11
N PRO A 348 -9.16 36.97 9.50
CA PRO A 348 -9.00 35.53 9.70
C PRO A 348 -8.71 35.14 11.17
N ARG A 349 -8.30 36.07 12.04
CA ARG A 349 -8.12 35.81 13.48
C ARG A 349 -9.40 35.96 14.31
N SER A 350 -10.40 36.72 13.86
CA SER A 350 -11.63 36.99 14.63
C SER A 350 -12.94 36.77 13.85
N CYS A 351 -12.85 36.15 12.67
CA CYS A 351 -13.97 35.76 11.81
C CYS A 351 -14.99 34.87 12.53
N SER A 352 -16.23 34.84 12.01
CA SER A 352 -17.28 34.02 12.61
C SER A 352 -17.17 32.54 12.19
N ILE A 353 -17.66 31.62 13.02
CA ILE A 353 -17.77 30.19 12.64
C ILE A 353 -18.56 30.01 11.33
N ARG A 354 -19.55 30.87 11.05
CA ARG A 354 -20.30 30.86 9.80
C ARG A 354 -19.39 31.12 8.59
N SER A 355 -18.44 32.03 8.75
CA SER A 355 -17.48 32.47 7.73
C SER A 355 -16.40 31.41 7.49
N VAL A 356 -15.91 30.78 8.56
CA VAL A 356 -15.05 29.58 8.46
C VAL A 356 -15.76 28.45 7.69
N LEU A 357 -17.06 28.23 7.94
CA LEU A 357 -17.85 27.24 7.22
C LEU A 357 -18.11 27.62 5.75
N SER A 358 -18.32 28.91 5.44
CA SER A 358 -18.37 29.40 4.05
C SER A 358 -17.07 29.13 3.31
N PHE A 359 -15.91 29.47 3.88
CA PHE A 359 -14.61 29.13 3.29
C PHE A 359 -14.45 27.62 3.05
N LEU A 360 -14.82 26.78 4.02
CA LEU A 360 -14.73 25.33 3.88
C LEU A 360 -15.71 24.74 2.83
N GLN A 361 -16.65 25.54 2.33
CA GLN A 361 -17.61 25.16 1.30
C GLN A 361 -17.35 25.81 -0.07
N GLU A 362 -16.59 26.92 -0.11
CA GLU A 362 -16.23 27.66 -1.33
C GLU A 362 -14.77 27.49 -1.76
N GLY A 363 -13.85 27.30 -0.82
CA GLY A 363 -12.38 27.27 -1.02
C GLY A 363 -11.77 25.88 -1.10
N LEU A 364 -12.53 24.87 -1.55
CA LEU A 364 -12.08 23.47 -1.68
C LEU A 364 -12.46 22.83 -3.04
N GLU A 365 -12.69 23.65 -4.08
CA GLU A 365 -12.67 23.21 -5.49
C GLU A 365 -11.24 23.21 -6.08
#